data_AF-A0A949S6A8-F1
#
_entry.id   AF-A0A949S6A8-F1
#
_cell.length_a   1.000
_cell.length_b   1.000
_cell.length_c   1.000
_cell.angle_alpha   90.00
_cell.angle_beta   90.00
_cell.angle_gamma   90.00
#
_symmetry.space_group_name_H-M   'P 1'
#
loop_
_entity.id
_entity.type
_entity.pdbx_description
1 polymer ?
#
loop_
_entity_poly.entity_id
_entity_poly.type
_entity_poly.pdbx_seq_one_letter_code
_entity_poly.pdbx_strand_id
1 'polypeptide(L)'
;MKKIIYILIFTALFVGSLQSQTWLQRLNGRGVWSLAKDNNGNIFAGGLTGGNSRIYKSTDGGDNWDTIHIGAGQTMWDFSFDQSGTMYVANYSTGLLKSTNGGINFTLIPPSVFNFKNLQGVECGSNGYIYVTTSTGFMRSTDNGTTFTETGLSGLNCLPLLIDIDSANIIYVGVTGASSVGFYRSTDYGQTFSVNLNPGLNGYNIVQANDGAVYMVTTTSPYLFSKSLNKGLTWTFPSNLPSAQRGITYSISGNIFTSGNGGVHRSTNSGSSFTNYNFSTTATPILSVKRNSDLLLFAGTTGASAGGVWKCIEGTAPVINLDLKMTAEGLYNVPSNTLNRKDTVKLYLRESVPPYRLRDSSSGVIDSVSFSNVFTFTNTISGVYYLVVKHHNTIETWSKNGGENLITDGIINNYDFTDVQSKAYGNNLILKGSKYCIYSGDVTQEGIIDGSDLSLIDNDASNFVTGYVPTDIDGNYFVDASDASITDNNAAAFIQTIRP
;
A
#
# COMPACT_ATOMS: atom_id res chain seq x y z
N MET A 1 -30.51 -43.49 -44.72
CA MET A 1 -29.19 -42.85 -44.71
C MET A 1 -29.16 -41.79 -43.61
N LYS A 2 -28.54 -42.08 -42.45
CA LYS A 2 -28.39 -41.13 -41.34
C LYS A 2 -27.21 -40.20 -41.67
N LYS A 3 -27.46 -38.89 -41.77
CA LYS A 3 -26.41 -37.88 -41.93
C LYS A 3 -25.78 -37.61 -40.56
N ILE A 4 -24.52 -37.98 -40.41
CA ILE A 4 -23.70 -37.65 -39.24
C ILE A 4 -23.16 -36.24 -39.46
N ILE A 5 -23.48 -35.31 -38.55
CA ILE A 5 -22.95 -33.95 -38.52
C ILE A 5 -21.72 -33.96 -37.62
N TYR A 6 -20.55 -33.68 -38.17
CA TYR A 6 -19.33 -33.45 -37.38
C TYR A 6 -19.33 -32.00 -36.87
N ILE A 7 -19.43 -31.84 -35.56
CA ILE A 7 -19.20 -30.55 -34.89
C ILE A 7 -17.68 -30.42 -34.69
N LEU A 8 -17.04 -29.55 -35.46
CA LEU A 8 -15.67 -29.12 -35.21
C LEU A 8 -15.66 -28.17 -34.00
N ILE A 9 -15.19 -28.68 -32.87
CA ILE A 9 -14.86 -27.84 -31.71
C ILE A 9 -13.54 -27.15 -32.01
N PHE A 10 -13.58 -25.84 -32.28
CA PHE A 10 -12.38 -25.00 -32.30
C PHE A 10 -11.93 -24.76 -30.86
N THR A 11 -10.94 -25.52 -30.39
CA THR A 11 -10.18 -25.14 -29.19
C THR A 11 -9.24 -24.01 -29.59
N ALA A 12 -9.59 -22.77 -29.25
CA ALA A 12 -8.67 -21.65 -29.30
C ALA A 12 -7.59 -21.87 -28.22
N LEU A 13 -6.42 -22.38 -28.62
CA LEU A 13 -5.22 -22.30 -27.80
C LEU A 13 -4.81 -20.82 -27.76
N PHE A 14 -5.14 -20.12 -26.68
CA PHE A 14 -4.47 -18.87 -26.35
C PHE A 14 -3.03 -19.20 -25.98
N VAL A 15 -2.12 -19.14 -26.96
CA VAL A 15 -0.70 -18.98 -26.67
C VAL A 15 -0.53 -17.53 -26.22
N GLY A 16 -0.75 -17.29 -24.92
CA GLY A 16 -0.29 -16.05 -24.31
C GLY A 16 1.19 -15.91 -24.66
N SER A 17 1.57 -14.81 -25.31
CA SER A 17 2.97 -14.53 -25.59
C SER A 17 3.70 -14.53 -24.26
N LEU A 18 4.49 -15.57 -23.99
CA LEU A 18 5.49 -15.52 -22.94
C LEU A 18 6.48 -14.45 -23.37
N GLN A 19 6.25 -13.20 -22.95
CA GLN A 19 7.35 -12.26 -22.89
C GLN A 19 8.37 -12.91 -21.95
N SER A 20 9.48 -13.38 -22.52
CA SER A 20 10.64 -13.82 -21.78
C SER A 20 10.95 -12.74 -20.74
N GLN A 21 10.80 -13.07 -19.45
CA GLN A 21 11.11 -12.14 -18.37
C GLN A 21 12.55 -11.69 -18.54
N THR A 22 12.75 -10.40 -18.80
CA THR A 22 14.05 -9.83 -19.10
C THR A 22 14.48 -8.95 -17.95
N TRP A 23 15.66 -9.25 -17.40
CA TRP A 23 16.28 -8.43 -16.38
C TRP A 23 17.25 -7.44 -17.03
N LEU A 24 17.05 -6.16 -16.75
CA LEU A 24 17.89 -5.07 -17.23
C LEU A 24 18.69 -4.53 -16.07
N GLN A 25 20.02 -4.53 -16.18
CA GLN A 25 20.85 -3.83 -15.22
C GLN A 25 20.66 -2.32 -15.41
N ARG A 26 20.24 -1.62 -14.36
CA ARG A 26 19.94 -0.18 -14.38
C ARG A 26 20.88 0.64 -13.52
N LEU A 27 21.61 0.00 -12.61
CA LEU A 27 22.74 0.57 -11.90
C LEU A 27 23.93 -0.38 -12.04
N ASN A 28 25.05 0.07 -12.61
CA ASN A 28 26.18 -0.80 -12.97
C ASN A 28 27.40 -0.63 -12.04
N GLY A 29 28.08 -1.75 -11.73
CA GLY A 29 29.39 -1.78 -11.08
C GLY A 29 29.40 -1.43 -9.59
N ARG A 30 28.27 -1.61 -8.89
CA ARG A 30 28.08 -1.18 -7.49
C ARG A 30 27.53 -2.32 -6.64
N GLY A 31 28.10 -2.57 -5.45
CA GLY A 31 27.51 -3.55 -4.53
C GLY A 31 26.27 -3.00 -3.86
N VAL A 32 25.10 -3.61 -4.09
CA VAL A 32 23.81 -3.19 -3.50
C VAL A 32 23.39 -4.15 -2.40
N TRP A 33 23.11 -3.61 -1.21
CA TRP A 33 22.76 -4.38 -0.01
C TRP A 33 21.34 -4.16 0.45
N SER A 34 20.76 -3.02 0.09
CA SER A 34 19.42 -2.62 0.48
C SER A 34 18.69 -1.94 -0.67
N LEU A 35 17.38 -2.17 -0.73
CA LEU A 35 16.46 -1.54 -1.65
C LEU A 35 15.24 -1.11 -0.86
N ALA A 36 14.72 0.08 -1.14
CA ALA A 36 13.47 0.55 -0.54
C ALA A 36 12.71 1.46 -1.50
N LYS A 37 11.46 1.74 -1.17
CA LYS A 37 10.62 2.72 -1.87
C LYS A 37 10.09 3.75 -0.88
N ASP A 38 9.93 4.99 -1.33
CA ASP A 38 9.19 6.00 -0.58
C ASP A 38 7.70 6.01 -0.94
N ASN A 39 6.93 6.87 -0.26
CA ASN A 39 5.48 7.03 -0.46
C ASN A 39 5.12 7.58 -1.87
N ASN A 40 6.08 8.19 -2.57
CA ASN A 40 5.90 8.70 -3.93
C ASN A 40 6.27 7.66 -5.00
N GLY A 41 6.71 6.46 -4.60
CA GLY A 41 7.16 5.41 -5.50
C GLY A 41 8.55 5.67 -6.10
N ASN A 42 9.34 6.57 -5.51
CA ASN A 42 10.77 6.66 -5.80
C ASN A 42 11.49 5.48 -5.17
N ILE A 43 12.55 5.02 -5.81
CA ILE A 43 13.27 3.81 -5.42
C ILE A 43 14.65 4.20 -4.96
N PHE A 44 15.08 3.60 -3.85
CA PHE A 44 16.37 3.86 -3.24
C PHE A 44 17.18 2.58 -3.19
N ALA A 45 18.49 2.71 -3.40
CA ALA A 45 19.44 1.62 -3.31
C ALA A 45 20.61 2.03 -2.42
N GLY A 46 20.95 1.18 -1.47
CA GLY A 46 22.06 1.39 -0.54
C GLY A 46 23.15 0.38 -0.81
N GLY A 47 24.39 0.85 -0.79
CA GLY A 47 25.50 0.01 -1.19
C GLY A 47 26.87 0.48 -0.74
N LEU A 48 27.83 -0.44 -0.80
CA LEU A 48 29.24 -0.13 -0.65
C LEU A 48 29.88 -0.13 -2.04
N THR A 49 30.71 0.87 -2.36
CA THR A 49 31.53 0.83 -3.57
C THR A 49 32.92 1.43 -3.38
N GLY A 50 33.94 0.60 -3.59
CA GLY A 50 35.34 1.05 -3.69
C GLY A 50 35.76 1.93 -2.52
N GLY A 51 35.57 1.44 -1.29
CA GLY A 51 35.88 2.17 -0.05
C GLY A 51 34.83 3.18 0.43
N ASN A 52 33.82 3.52 -0.39
CA ASN A 52 32.83 4.55 -0.06
C ASN A 52 31.39 4.00 -0.09
N SER A 53 30.61 4.32 0.94
CA SER A 53 29.20 3.99 1.02
C SER A 53 28.37 4.99 0.23
N ARG A 54 27.32 4.52 -0.44
CA ARG A 54 26.47 5.36 -1.28
C ARG A 54 25.00 5.04 -1.12
N ILE A 55 24.20 6.09 -1.31
CA ILE A 55 22.76 5.99 -1.49
C ILE A 55 22.46 6.50 -2.90
N TYR A 56 21.73 5.68 -3.66
CA TYR A 56 21.22 6.03 -4.97
C TYR A 56 19.71 6.20 -4.92
N LYS A 57 19.17 7.10 -5.75
CA LYS A 57 17.74 7.35 -5.88
C LYS A 57 17.33 7.32 -7.34
N SER A 58 16.19 6.73 -7.62
CA SER A 58 15.51 6.80 -8.91
C SER A 58 14.10 7.35 -8.72
N THR A 59 13.72 8.31 -9.57
CA THR A 59 12.37 8.91 -9.60
C THR A 59 11.55 8.49 -10.82
N ASP A 60 12.15 7.68 -11.71
CA ASP A 60 11.58 7.29 -13.00
C ASP A 60 11.28 5.79 -13.10
N GLY A 61 11.07 5.12 -11.96
CA GLY A 61 10.79 3.69 -11.93
C GLY A 61 12.04 2.84 -12.13
N GLY A 62 13.20 3.35 -11.73
CA GLY A 62 14.45 2.61 -11.69
C GLY A 62 15.19 2.55 -13.02
N ASP A 63 14.85 3.40 -13.99
CA ASP A 63 15.55 3.46 -15.27
C ASP A 63 16.83 4.30 -15.19
N ASN A 64 16.79 5.41 -14.45
CA ASN A 64 17.97 6.22 -14.13
C ASN A 64 18.14 6.36 -12.61
N TRP A 65 19.40 6.51 -12.19
CA TRP A 65 19.80 6.53 -10.78
C TRP A 65 20.78 7.66 -10.48
N ASP A 66 20.40 8.55 -9.58
CA ASP A 66 21.25 9.61 -9.06
C ASP A 66 21.95 9.17 -7.78
N THR A 67 23.21 9.56 -7.62
CA THR A 67 23.90 9.42 -6.32
C THR A 67 23.50 10.59 -5.44
N ILE A 68 22.76 10.32 -4.36
CA ILE A 68 22.28 11.37 -3.44
C ILE A 68 23.08 11.46 -2.15
N HIS A 69 23.92 10.45 -1.87
CA HIS A 69 24.81 10.45 -0.72
C HIS A 69 26.11 9.72 -1.05
N ILE A 70 27.23 10.29 -0.58
CA ILE A 70 28.54 9.64 -0.56
C ILE A 70 29.06 9.77 0.88
N GLY A 71 29.15 8.64 1.57
CA GLY A 71 29.68 8.55 2.93
C GLY A 71 31.07 7.92 2.95
N ALA A 72 31.89 8.37 3.90
CA ALA A 72 33.06 7.60 4.34
C ALA A 72 32.55 6.54 5.33
N GLY A 73 32.57 5.26 4.96
CA GLY A 73 31.96 4.27 5.85
C GLY A 73 31.77 2.86 5.30
N GLN A 74 30.87 2.14 5.96
CA GLN A 74 30.53 0.73 5.76
C GLN A 74 29.12 0.60 5.14
N THR A 75 28.66 -0.62 4.92
CA THR A 75 27.42 -0.93 4.19
C THR A 75 26.18 -0.16 4.69
N MET A 76 25.40 0.38 3.74
CA MET A 76 24.03 0.86 3.98
C MET A 76 23.11 -0.37 4.03
N TRP A 77 22.74 -0.81 5.23
CA TRP A 77 22.05 -2.09 5.42
C TRP A 77 20.56 -2.03 5.17
N ASP A 78 19.93 -0.90 5.44
CA ASP A 78 18.48 -0.79 5.39
C ASP A 78 18.01 0.65 5.30
N PHE A 79 16.80 0.84 4.79
CA PHE A 79 16.12 2.12 4.67
C PHE A 79 14.69 2.00 5.15
N SER A 80 14.21 3.01 5.86
CA SER A 80 12.77 3.17 6.09
C SER A 80 12.38 4.63 6.05
N PHE A 81 11.11 4.87 5.77
CA PHE A 81 10.52 6.19 5.59
C PHE A 81 9.35 6.34 6.54
N ASP A 82 9.28 7.46 7.26
CA ASP A 82 8.10 7.78 8.04
C ASP A 82 6.96 8.33 7.14
N GLN A 83 5.78 8.53 7.73
CA GLN A 83 4.60 9.03 7.02
C GLN A 83 4.81 10.42 6.39
N SER A 84 5.72 11.23 6.93
CA SER A 84 6.07 12.55 6.39
C SER A 84 7.07 12.48 5.21
N GLY A 85 7.62 11.30 4.93
CA GLY A 85 8.67 11.09 3.93
C GLY A 85 10.08 11.34 4.46
N THR A 86 10.28 11.44 5.78
CA THR A 86 11.62 11.47 6.36
C THR A 86 12.25 10.09 6.23
N MET A 87 13.45 10.07 5.65
CA MET A 87 14.22 8.86 5.39
C MET A 87 15.20 8.60 6.52
N TYR A 88 15.27 7.36 6.98
CA TYR A 88 16.24 6.84 7.93
C TYR A 88 17.02 5.69 7.31
N VAL A 89 18.34 5.70 7.44
CA VAL A 89 19.23 4.72 6.79
C VAL A 89 20.19 4.14 7.81
N ALA A 90 20.12 2.81 8.01
CA ALA A 90 21.03 2.07 8.86
C ALA A 90 22.42 2.00 8.21
N ASN A 91 23.36 2.82 8.71
CA ASN A 91 24.72 2.89 8.20
C ASN A 91 25.66 2.14 9.16
N TYR A 92 26.09 0.95 8.75
CA TYR A 92 26.82 0.01 9.62
C TYR A 92 27.99 0.70 10.35
N SER A 93 28.10 0.45 11.66
CA SER A 93 29.13 1.03 12.56
C SER A 93 29.20 2.56 12.65
N THR A 94 28.43 3.31 11.88
CA THR A 94 28.53 4.78 11.79
C THR A 94 27.27 5.52 12.23
N GLY A 95 26.21 4.79 12.54
CA GLY A 95 24.98 5.32 13.14
C GLY A 95 23.82 5.34 12.14
N LEU A 96 22.85 6.23 12.36
CA LEU A 96 21.66 6.34 11.53
C LEU A 96 21.70 7.65 10.75
N LEU A 97 21.64 7.57 9.42
CA LEU A 97 21.50 8.77 8.59
C LEU A 97 20.01 9.16 8.52
N LYS A 98 19.73 10.45 8.65
CA LYS A 98 18.37 11.02 8.60
C LYS A 98 18.30 12.12 7.54
N SER A 99 17.28 12.08 6.70
CA SER A 99 17.00 13.11 5.68
C SER A 99 15.52 13.47 5.68
N THR A 100 15.20 14.75 5.85
CA THR A 100 13.81 15.28 5.83
C THR A 100 13.42 15.92 4.49
N ASN A 101 14.30 15.91 3.50
CA ASN A 101 14.12 16.63 2.23
C ASN A 101 14.33 15.71 1.01
N GLY A 102 13.88 14.45 1.11
CA GLY A 102 13.91 13.50 0.00
C GLY A 102 15.31 13.07 -0.45
N GLY A 103 16.31 13.19 0.42
CA GLY A 103 17.68 12.75 0.18
C GLY A 103 18.64 13.84 -0.31
N ILE A 104 18.24 15.12 -0.31
CA ILE A 104 19.11 16.22 -0.72
C ILE A 104 20.25 16.42 0.29
N ASN A 105 19.93 16.37 1.59
CA ASN A 105 20.93 16.46 2.66
C ASN A 105 20.66 15.42 3.75
N PHE A 106 21.74 15.02 4.42
CA PHE A 106 21.68 14.04 5.50
C PHE A 106 22.27 14.61 6.79
N THR A 107 21.61 14.28 7.90
CA THR A 107 22.10 14.49 9.26
C THR A 107 22.44 13.13 9.87
N LEU A 108 23.49 13.08 10.69
CA LEU A 108 23.91 11.85 11.33
C LEU A 108 23.41 11.80 12.77
N ILE A 109 22.68 10.74 13.13
CA ILE A 109 22.47 10.33 14.52
C ILE A 109 23.66 9.43 14.89
N PRO A 110 24.55 9.87 15.80
CA PRO A 110 25.87 9.26 15.95
C PRO A 110 25.81 7.87 16.62
N PRO A 111 26.85 7.03 16.44
CA PRO A 111 26.92 5.69 17.04
C PRO A 111 26.75 5.65 18.55
N SER A 112 27.12 6.74 19.25
CA SER A 112 26.99 6.86 20.69
C SER A 112 25.55 6.77 21.18
N VAL A 113 24.57 7.17 20.37
CA VAL A 113 23.13 7.03 20.68
C VAL A 113 22.71 5.55 20.70
N PHE A 114 23.45 4.70 19.98
CA PHE A 114 23.18 3.28 19.84
C PHE A 114 24.17 2.41 20.64
N ASN A 115 24.82 2.97 21.67
CA ASN A 115 25.86 2.28 22.45
C ASN A 115 26.97 1.67 21.57
N PHE A 116 27.29 2.32 20.45
CA PHE A 116 28.25 1.86 19.44
C PHE A 116 27.95 0.47 18.84
N LYS A 117 26.68 0.02 18.90
CA LYS A 117 26.24 -1.22 18.25
C LYS A 117 26.15 -1.01 16.74
N ASN A 118 26.43 -2.07 15.97
CA ASN A 118 26.33 -2.01 14.52
C ASN A 118 24.86 -2.09 14.11
N LEU A 119 24.35 -1.05 13.44
CA LEU A 119 22.98 -1.02 12.94
C LEU A 119 22.83 -1.94 11.73
N GLN A 120 21.73 -2.70 11.68
CA GLN A 120 21.47 -3.72 10.66
C GLN A 120 20.10 -3.58 9.99
N GLY A 121 19.12 -3.00 10.68
CA GLY A 121 17.79 -2.74 10.12
C GLY A 121 17.19 -1.50 10.73
N VAL A 122 16.29 -0.84 10.01
CA VAL A 122 15.51 0.30 10.49
C VAL A 122 14.09 0.23 9.95
N GLU A 123 13.10 0.45 10.80
CA GLU A 123 11.69 0.52 10.40
C GLU A 123 10.97 1.65 11.11
N CYS A 124 10.26 2.48 10.35
CA CYS A 124 9.51 3.63 10.84
C CYS A 124 8.07 3.22 11.14
N GLY A 125 7.64 3.42 12.38
CA GLY A 125 6.24 3.24 12.79
C GLY A 125 5.44 4.55 12.68
N SER A 126 4.19 4.49 13.13
CA SER A 126 3.34 5.67 13.31
C SER A 126 3.78 6.50 14.52
N ASN A 127 3.26 7.71 14.67
CA ASN A 127 3.40 8.54 15.89
C ASN A 127 4.85 8.75 16.39
N GLY A 128 5.81 8.82 15.46
CA GLY A 128 7.22 9.05 15.78
C GLY A 128 7.99 7.84 16.31
N TYR A 129 7.39 6.63 16.26
CA TYR A 129 8.11 5.40 16.54
C TYR A 129 9.13 5.08 15.45
N ILE A 130 10.36 4.74 15.84
CA ILE A 130 11.39 4.23 14.94
C ILE A 130 12.09 3.07 15.63
N TYR A 131 12.21 1.96 14.93
CA TYR A 131 12.80 0.73 15.45
C TYR A 131 14.10 0.45 14.73
N VAL A 132 15.10 -0.01 15.47
CA VAL A 132 16.42 -0.32 14.93
C VAL A 132 16.88 -1.67 15.47
N THR A 133 17.22 -2.57 14.56
CA THR A 133 17.92 -3.81 14.89
C THR A 133 19.42 -3.62 14.79
N THR A 134 20.16 -4.29 15.67
CA THR A 134 21.61 -4.18 15.75
C THR A 134 22.26 -5.56 15.82
N SER A 135 23.58 -5.59 15.70
CA SER A 135 24.36 -6.82 15.86
C SER A 135 24.30 -7.45 17.26
N THR A 136 23.75 -6.76 18.26
CA THR A 136 23.66 -7.24 19.65
C THR A 136 22.42 -6.74 20.39
N GLY A 137 21.29 -6.56 19.69
CA GLY A 137 20.01 -6.23 20.30
C GLY A 137 19.10 -5.35 19.46
N PHE A 138 18.05 -4.86 20.11
CA PHE A 138 16.99 -4.05 19.51
C PHE A 138 16.82 -2.74 20.28
N MET A 139 16.63 -1.64 19.55
CA MET A 139 16.40 -0.31 20.12
C MET A 139 15.17 0.33 19.48
N ARG A 140 14.49 1.20 20.22
CA ARG A 140 13.37 2.00 19.72
C ARG A 140 13.45 3.46 20.11
N SER A 141 12.91 4.32 19.26
CA SER A 141 12.61 5.72 19.52
C SER A 141 11.09 5.91 19.58
N THR A 142 10.63 6.89 20.35
CA THR A 142 9.24 7.34 20.40
C THR A 142 9.11 8.84 20.12
N ASP A 143 10.17 9.45 19.58
CA ASP A 143 10.35 10.91 19.45
C ASP A 143 10.99 11.29 18.10
N ASN A 144 10.62 10.56 17.03
CA ASN A 144 11.10 10.79 15.66
C ASN A 144 12.64 10.66 15.53
N GLY A 145 13.22 9.71 16.25
CA GLY A 145 14.65 9.40 16.20
C GLY A 145 15.53 10.40 16.92
N THR A 146 14.97 11.18 17.86
CA THR A 146 15.76 12.11 18.68
C THR A 146 16.52 11.34 19.76
N THR A 147 15.87 10.38 20.40
CA THR A 147 16.47 9.47 21.37
C THR A 147 16.11 8.02 21.05
N PHE A 148 16.98 7.08 21.48
CA PHE A 148 16.77 5.65 21.33
C PHE A 148 17.03 4.93 22.65
N THR A 149 16.19 3.95 22.95
CA THR A 149 16.29 3.11 24.15
C THR A 149 16.41 1.65 23.72
N GLU A 150 17.37 0.92 24.31
CA GLU A 150 17.46 -0.54 24.15
C GLU A 150 16.35 -1.20 24.99
N THR A 151 15.48 -1.97 24.33
CA THR A 151 14.27 -2.53 24.97
C THR A 151 14.18 -4.05 24.89
N GLY A 152 15.07 -4.73 24.16
CA GLY A 152 15.03 -6.19 24.11
C GLY A 152 16.08 -6.84 23.24
N LEU A 153 16.03 -8.19 23.24
CA LEU A 153 16.89 -9.05 22.43
C LEU A 153 18.39 -8.82 22.66
N SER A 154 18.77 -8.34 23.85
CA SER A 154 20.16 -7.99 24.16
C SER A 154 21.10 -9.18 23.96
N GLY A 155 22.22 -8.93 23.26
CA GLY A 155 23.19 -9.96 22.89
C GLY A 155 22.81 -10.80 21.67
N LEU A 156 21.60 -10.66 21.12
CA LEU A 156 21.19 -11.33 19.89
C LEU A 156 21.52 -10.49 18.66
N ASN A 157 21.99 -11.14 17.61
CA ASN A 157 22.26 -10.49 16.33
C ASN A 157 20.96 -10.39 15.52
N CYS A 158 20.31 -9.23 15.63
CA CYS A 158 19.01 -8.94 15.04
C CYS A 158 19.23 -8.32 13.65
N LEU A 159 18.65 -8.91 12.61
CA LEU A 159 18.87 -8.51 11.22
C LEU A 159 17.61 -7.86 10.63
N PRO A 160 16.61 -8.59 10.10
CA PRO A 160 15.39 -7.94 9.63
C PRO A 160 14.48 -7.56 10.79
N LEU A 161 13.74 -6.49 10.61
CA LEU A 161 12.54 -6.19 11.38
C LEU A 161 11.40 -5.82 10.44
N LEU A 162 10.16 -5.99 10.90
CA LEU A 162 8.96 -5.63 10.17
C LEU A 162 7.85 -5.23 11.16
N ILE A 163 7.12 -4.17 10.87
CA ILE A 163 5.89 -3.81 11.61
C ILE A 163 4.71 -4.52 10.94
N ASP A 164 3.81 -5.10 11.74
CA ASP A 164 2.59 -5.73 11.21
C ASP A 164 1.68 -4.70 10.53
N ILE A 165 1.29 -4.97 9.29
CA ILE A 165 0.49 -4.06 8.45
C ILE A 165 -0.87 -3.73 9.08
N ASP A 166 -1.46 -4.67 9.81
CA ASP A 166 -2.77 -4.53 10.45
C ASP A 166 -2.68 -4.00 11.88
N SER A 167 -1.49 -3.94 12.47
CA SER A 167 -1.33 -3.68 13.92
C SER A 167 0.03 -3.05 14.23
N ALA A 168 0.05 -1.72 14.34
CA ALA A 168 1.28 -0.95 14.55
C ALA A 168 2.04 -1.28 15.86
N ASN A 169 1.40 -1.94 16.82
CA ASN A 169 2.01 -2.40 18.06
C ASN A 169 2.75 -3.75 17.94
N ILE A 170 2.57 -4.47 16.82
CA ILE A 170 3.21 -5.76 16.59
C ILE A 170 4.48 -5.56 15.76
N ILE A 171 5.60 -5.99 16.31
CA ILE A 171 6.93 -5.90 15.68
C ILE A 171 7.50 -7.30 15.56
N TYR A 172 7.92 -7.67 14.36
CA TYR A 172 8.61 -8.91 14.05
C TYR A 172 10.11 -8.67 13.93
N VAL A 173 10.92 -9.54 14.52
CA VAL A 173 12.38 -9.46 14.44
C VAL A 173 12.96 -10.83 14.12
N GLY A 174 13.76 -10.88 13.05
CA GLY A 174 14.57 -12.05 12.71
C GLY A 174 15.92 -11.98 13.41
N VAL A 175 16.33 -13.11 13.99
CA VAL A 175 17.63 -13.28 14.64
C VAL A 175 18.47 -14.25 13.84
N THR A 176 19.70 -13.85 13.57
CA THR A 176 20.71 -14.64 12.86
C THR A 176 21.96 -14.72 13.73
N GLY A 177 22.72 -15.80 13.73
CA GLY A 177 23.90 -15.91 14.59
C GLY A 177 24.44 -17.32 14.70
N ALA A 178 25.63 -17.47 15.27
CA ALA A 178 26.26 -18.78 15.46
C ALA A 178 25.67 -19.54 16.66
N SER A 179 25.25 -18.83 17.71
CA SER A 179 24.77 -19.40 18.97
C SER A 179 23.25 -19.32 19.17
N SER A 180 22.59 -18.39 18.49
CA SER A 180 21.14 -18.22 18.54
C SER A 180 20.60 -17.74 17.19
N VAL A 181 19.52 -18.37 16.75
CA VAL A 181 18.81 -18.09 15.51
C VAL A 181 17.32 -18.25 15.73
N GLY A 182 16.51 -17.43 15.09
CA GLY A 182 15.07 -17.61 15.09
C GLY A 182 14.27 -16.35 14.82
N PHE A 183 13.10 -16.30 15.44
CA PHE A 183 12.10 -15.26 15.24
C PHE A 183 11.51 -14.84 16.58
N TYR A 184 11.35 -13.54 16.75
CA TYR A 184 10.79 -12.93 17.95
C TYR A 184 9.71 -11.94 17.57
N ARG A 185 8.72 -11.78 18.45
CA ARG A 185 7.58 -10.89 18.24
C ARG A 185 7.31 -10.06 19.47
N SER A 186 7.03 -8.78 19.26
CA SER A 186 6.49 -7.85 20.26
C SER A 186 5.01 -7.58 19.97
N THR A 187 4.24 -7.20 21.00
CA THR A 187 2.85 -6.73 20.92
C THR A 187 2.64 -5.37 21.60
N ASP A 188 3.72 -4.71 21.98
CA ASP A 188 3.71 -3.52 22.83
C ASP A 188 4.63 -2.42 22.27
N TYR A 189 4.74 -2.33 20.95
CA TYR A 189 5.60 -1.37 20.25
C TYR A 189 7.10 -1.61 20.54
N GLY A 190 7.53 -2.87 20.51
CA GLY A 190 8.94 -3.25 20.73
C GLY A 190 9.43 -3.02 22.15
N GLN A 191 8.54 -2.95 23.14
CA GLN A 191 8.88 -2.76 24.56
C GLN A 191 9.40 -4.05 25.18
N THR A 192 8.73 -5.15 24.87
CA THR A 192 9.11 -6.51 25.25
C THR A 192 8.94 -7.43 24.06
N PHE A 193 9.63 -8.57 24.11
CA PHE A 193 9.58 -9.59 23.06
C PHE A 193 9.20 -10.94 23.66
N SER A 194 8.52 -11.75 22.85
CA SER A 194 8.21 -13.15 23.14
C SER A 194 9.47 -13.99 23.36
N VAL A 195 9.27 -15.26 23.75
CA VAL A 195 10.29 -16.29 23.53
C VAL A 195 10.59 -16.46 22.03
N ASN A 196 11.65 -17.22 21.69
CA ASN A 196 11.93 -17.57 20.30
C ASN A 196 10.82 -18.47 19.75
N LEU A 197 10.07 -17.98 18.76
CA LEU A 197 8.90 -18.64 18.18
C LEU A 197 9.24 -19.47 16.93
N ASN A 198 10.47 -19.41 16.43
CA ASN A 198 10.94 -20.23 15.32
C ASN A 198 12.42 -20.65 15.50
N PRO A 199 12.73 -21.46 16.53
CA PRO A 199 14.10 -21.79 16.88
C PRO A 199 14.79 -22.66 15.82
N GLY A 200 16.12 -22.49 15.69
CA GLY A 200 16.95 -23.33 14.81
C GLY A 200 17.04 -22.89 13.35
N LEU A 201 16.23 -21.90 12.94
CA LEU A 201 16.29 -21.30 11.61
C LEU A 201 16.67 -19.83 11.71
N ASN A 202 17.68 -19.40 10.95
CA ASN A 202 18.00 -17.98 10.93
C ASN A 202 16.93 -17.21 10.15
N GLY A 203 16.37 -16.18 10.77
CA GLY A 203 15.40 -15.30 10.13
C GLY A 203 16.12 -14.21 9.38
N TYR A 204 16.47 -14.47 8.12
CA TYR A 204 17.33 -13.55 7.35
C TYR A 204 16.53 -12.38 6.77
N ASN A 205 15.28 -12.62 6.37
CA ASN A 205 14.36 -11.58 5.92
C ASN A 205 12.91 -12.02 6.15
N ILE A 206 12.01 -11.06 6.35
CA ILE A 206 10.61 -11.24 6.73
C ILE A 206 9.76 -10.36 5.82
N VAL A 207 8.64 -10.89 5.31
CA VAL A 207 7.60 -10.09 4.66
C VAL A 207 6.22 -10.51 5.13
N GLN A 208 5.27 -9.59 5.10
CA GLN A 208 3.86 -9.86 5.32
C GLN A 208 3.07 -9.68 4.03
N ALA A 209 2.16 -10.60 3.75
CA ALA A 209 1.21 -10.52 2.66
C ALA A 209 -0.04 -9.72 3.07
N ASN A 210 -0.82 -9.28 2.07
CA ASN A 210 -2.03 -8.49 2.28
C ASN A 210 -3.15 -9.26 3.02
N ASP A 211 -3.08 -10.59 3.03
CA ASP A 211 -3.98 -11.47 3.79
C ASP A 211 -3.53 -11.66 5.26
N GLY A 212 -2.48 -10.95 5.68
CA GLY A 212 -1.90 -11.01 7.02
C GLY A 212 -0.90 -12.15 7.22
N ALA A 213 -0.69 -13.04 6.24
CA ALA A 213 0.28 -14.12 6.36
C ALA A 213 1.72 -13.58 6.44
N VAL A 214 2.51 -14.11 7.36
CA VAL A 214 3.92 -13.73 7.55
C VAL A 214 4.82 -14.82 6.98
N TYR A 215 5.82 -14.40 6.20
CA TYR A 215 6.78 -15.27 5.55
C TYR A 215 8.19 -14.92 5.96
N MET A 216 9.05 -15.92 6.08
CA MET A 216 10.45 -15.73 6.43
C MET A 216 11.35 -16.65 5.61
N VAL A 217 12.48 -16.11 5.17
CA VAL A 217 13.53 -16.87 4.47
C VAL A 217 14.73 -17.11 5.36
N THR A 218 15.45 -18.18 5.06
CA THR A 218 16.64 -18.60 5.80
C THR A 218 17.81 -18.86 4.88
N THR A 219 19.01 -18.75 5.44
CA THR A 219 20.26 -19.20 4.81
C THR A 219 20.75 -20.54 5.38
N THR A 220 20.04 -21.10 6.38
CA THR A 220 20.36 -22.39 6.99
C THR A 220 19.83 -23.54 6.14
N SER A 221 20.69 -24.47 5.71
CA SER A 221 20.28 -25.72 5.04
C SER A 221 19.34 -26.52 5.95
N PRO A 222 18.20 -27.06 5.47
CA PRO A 222 17.83 -27.28 4.06
C PRO A 222 17.05 -26.13 3.40
N TYR A 223 17.24 -24.90 3.87
CA TYR A 223 16.65 -23.67 3.32
C TYR A 223 15.12 -23.63 3.38
N LEU A 224 14.56 -23.98 4.55
CA LEU A 224 13.12 -24.00 4.78
C LEU A 224 12.49 -22.63 4.54
N PHE A 225 11.45 -22.60 3.71
CA PHE A 225 10.59 -21.44 3.58
C PHE A 225 9.55 -21.45 4.70
N SER A 226 9.56 -20.45 5.58
CA SER A 226 8.68 -20.43 6.75
C SER A 226 7.43 -19.60 6.46
N LYS A 227 6.25 -20.12 6.82
CA LYS A 227 4.95 -19.46 6.69
C LYS A 227 4.17 -19.49 8.02
N SER A 228 3.64 -18.35 8.41
CA SER A 228 2.73 -18.20 9.55
C SER A 228 1.42 -17.56 9.11
N LEU A 229 0.29 -18.07 9.60
CA LEU A 229 -1.07 -17.54 9.35
C LEU A 229 -1.67 -16.85 10.59
N ASN A 230 -0.89 -16.73 11.67
CA ASN A 230 -1.35 -16.25 12.96
C ASN A 230 -0.35 -15.26 13.55
N LYS A 231 0.10 -14.30 12.72
CA LYS A 231 0.98 -13.21 13.14
C LYS A 231 2.28 -13.70 13.80
N GLY A 232 2.89 -14.76 13.26
CA GLY A 232 4.19 -15.27 13.70
C GLY A 232 4.16 -16.14 14.97
N LEU A 233 2.99 -16.51 15.49
CA LEU A 233 2.86 -17.35 16.70
C LEU A 233 3.25 -18.81 16.43
N THR A 234 2.82 -19.36 15.30
CA THR A 234 3.24 -20.70 14.85
C THR A 234 3.65 -20.68 13.38
N TRP A 235 4.52 -21.62 13.01
CA TRP A 235 5.14 -21.70 11.69
C TRP A 235 4.92 -23.05 11.05
N THR A 236 4.69 -23.03 9.74
CA THR A 236 4.67 -24.19 8.85
C THR A 236 5.74 -24.03 7.78
N PHE A 237 6.19 -25.13 7.19
CA PHE A 237 7.28 -25.15 6.21
C PHE A 237 6.79 -25.78 4.89
N PRO A 238 6.06 -25.03 4.04
CA PRO A 238 5.40 -25.60 2.87
C PRO A 238 6.37 -26.07 1.79
N SER A 239 7.62 -25.59 1.78
CA SER A 239 8.65 -26.00 0.83
C SER A 239 10.07 -25.70 1.31
N ASN A 240 11.05 -26.23 0.57
CA ASN A 240 12.45 -25.82 0.66
C ASN A 240 12.78 -24.90 -0.52
N LEU A 241 13.56 -23.86 -0.23
CA LEU A 241 14.17 -23.04 -1.27
C LEU A 241 15.35 -23.79 -1.90
N PRO A 242 15.68 -23.50 -3.18
CA PRO A 242 16.76 -24.21 -3.87
C PRO A 242 18.16 -23.91 -3.30
N SER A 243 18.29 -22.87 -2.50
CA SER A 243 19.55 -22.34 -1.99
C SER A 243 19.29 -21.34 -0.85
N ALA A 244 20.37 -20.88 -0.20
CA ALA A 244 20.31 -19.82 0.80
C ALA A 244 19.72 -18.52 0.23
N GLN A 245 18.60 -18.05 0.80
CA GLN A 245 17.93 -16.80 0.41
C GLN A 245 18.10 -15.71 1.48
N ARG A 246 18.19 -14.46 1.02
CA ARG A 246 18.49 -13.26 1.83
C ARG A 246 17.51 -12.12 1.65
N GLY A 247 16.81 -12.09 0.52
CA GLY A 247 15.73 -11.15 0.25
C GLY A 247 14.42 -11.88 0.07
N ILE A 248 13.34 -11.23 0.49
CA ILE A 248 11.97 -11.65 0.21
C ILE A 248 11.12 -10.39 0.01
N THR A 249 10.21 -10.43 -0.97
CA THR A 249 9.20 -9.39 -1.17
C THR A 249 7.87 -10.06 -1.54
N TYR A 250 6.78 -9.44 -1.12
CA TYR A 250 5.43 -9.79 -1.55
C TYR A 250 4.97 -8.76 -2.58
N SER A 251 4.54 -9.24 -3.74
CA SER A 251 3.97 -8.38 -4.77
C SER A 251 2.47 -8.22 -4.54
N ILE A 252 1.95 -7.05 -4.91
CA ILE A 252 0.50 -6.78 -4.86
C ILE A 252 -0.29 -7.70 -5.81
N SER A 253 0.37 -8.37 -6.76
CA SER A 253 -0.24 -9.45 -7.57
C SER A 253 -0.52 -10.75 -6.79
N GLY A 254 -0.05 -10.86 -5.54
CA GLY A 254 -0.12 -12.07 -4.74
C GLY A 254 1.13 -12.97 -4.83
N ASN A 255 2.09 -12.62 -5.68
CA ASN A 255 3.33 -13.39 -5.84
C ASN A 255 4.32 -13.13 -4.71
N ILE A 256 5.06 -14.18 -4.32
CA ILE A 256 6.21 -14.07 -3.43
C ILE A 256 7.48 -14.21 -4.26
N PHE A 257 8.40 -13.25 -4.12
CA PHE A 257 9.72 -13.35 -4.70
C PHE A 257 10.78 -13.47 -3.61
N THR A 258 11.78 -14.32 -3.84
CA THR A 258 12.95 -14.47 -2.98
C THR A 258 14.22 -14.24 -3.79
N SER A 259 15.26 -13.70 -3.14
CA SER A 259 16.57 -13.48 -3.75
C SER A 259 17.69 -13.99 -2.85
N GLY A 260 18.70 -14.61 -3.45
CA GLY A 260 19.82 -15.16 -2.71
C GLY A 260 20.87 -15.76 -3.62
N ASN A 261 21.54 -16.80 -3.12
CA ASN A 261 22.42 -17.63 -3.94
C ASN A 261 21.59 -18.24 -5.09
N GLY A 262 22.10 -18.26 -6.32
CA GLY A 262 21.34 -18.78 -7.47
C GLY A 262 20.21 -17.87 -7.96
N GLY A 263 20.13 -16.64 -7.44
CA GLY A 263 19.32 -15.55 -7.99
C GLY A 263 17.89 -15.47 -7.49
N VAL A 264 16.98 -15.05 -8.37
CA VAL A 264 15.60 -14.70 -8.00
C VAL A 264 14.65 -15.84 -8.29
N HIS A 265 13.80 -16.17 -7.33
CA HIS A 265 12.78 -17.22 -7.44
C HIS A 265 11.40 -16.69 -7.10
N ARG A 266 10.38 -17.17 -7.82
CA ARG A 266 8.98 -16.76 -7.66
C ARG A 266 8.12 -17.93 -7.20
N SER A 267 7.19 -17.63 -6.29
CA SER A 267 6.05 -18.48 -5.97
C SER A 267 4.74 -17.77 -6.30
N THR A 268 3.83 -18.46 -6.98
CA THR A 268 2.46 -18.04 -7.27
C THR A 268 1.42 -18.80 -6.41
N ASN A 269 1.89 -19.61 -5.46
CA ASN A 269 1.07 -20.55 -4.67
C ASN A 269 1.42 -20.48 -3.18
N SER A 270 1.61 -19.24 -2.69
CA SER A 270 1.85 -18.92 -1.28
C SER A 270 3.02 -19.69 -0.64
N GLY A 271 4.09 -19.89 -1.42
CA GLY A 271 5.33 -20.52 -0.97
C GLY A 271 5.35 -22.05 -1.03
N SER A 272 4.35 -22.69 -1.65
CA SER A 272 4.29 -24.16 -1.78
C SER A 272 5.31 -24.68 -2.80
N SER A 273 5.66 -23.87 -3.80
CA SER A 273 6.81 -24.13 -4.68
C SER A 273 7.40 -22.82 -5.21
N PHE A 274 8.66 -22.88 -5.63
CA PHE A 274 9.40 -21.77 -6.21
C PHE A 274 10.04 -22.17 -7.53
N THR A 275 10.00 -21.27 -8.52
CA THR A 275 10.69 -21.43 -9.80
C THR A 275 11.65 -20.27 -10.03
N ASN A 276 12.80 -20.51 -10.67
CA ASN A 276 13.73 -19.44 -11.02
C ASN A 276 13.03 -18.44 -11.97
N TYR A 277 13.24 -17.15 -11.73
CA TYR A 277 12.60 -16.07 -12.48
C TYR A 277 13.56 -15.45 -13.51
N ASN A 278 14.24 -16.31 -14.28
CA ASN A 278 15.24 -15.95 -15.29
C ASN A 278 16.36 -15.02 -14.76
N PHE A 279 16.75 -15.24 -13.51
CA PHE A 279 17.84 -14.52 -12.88
C PHE A 279 18.63 -15.48 -12.00
N SER A 280 19.89 -15.73 -12.36
CA SER A 280 20.74 -16.71 -11.67
C SER A 280 21.92 -16.07 -10.93
N THR A 281 22.16 -14.78 -11.13
CA THR A 281 23.19 -14.03 -10.41
C THR A 281 22.78 -13.89 -8.95
N THR A 282 23.73 -14.07 -8.02
CA THR A 282 23.45 -13.90 -6.59
C THR A 282 22.95 -12.49 -6.29
N ALA A 283 21.77 -12.40 -5.69
CA ALA A 283 21.13 -11.13 -5.31
C ALA A 283 20.85 -11.12 -3.81
N THR A 284 21.04 -9.97 -3.18
CA THR A 284 20.88 -9.75 -1.73
C THR A 284 19.50 -9.18 -1.44
N PRO A 285 19.19 -7.88 -1.69
CA PRO A 285 17.84 -7.37 -1.55
C PRO A 285 17.01 -7.63 -2.80
N ILE A 286 15.70 -7.75 -2.59
CA ILE A 286 14.68 -7.76 -3.63
C ILE A 286 13.51 -6.87 -3.21
N LEU A 287 12.93 -6.15 -4.15
CA LEU A 287 11.85 -5.20 -3.89
C LEU A 287 10.83 -5.24 -5.03
N SER A 288 9.55 -5.42 -4.70
CA SER A 288 8.44 -5.21 -5.63
C SER A 288 7.89 -3.79 -5.48
N VAL A 289 7.69 -3.12 -6.61
CA VAL A 289 7.17 -1.74 -6.68
C VAL A 289 6.07 -1.68 -7.72
N LYS A 290 4.88 -1.26 -7.31
CA LYS A 290 3.85 -0.83 -8.25
C LYS A 290 4.15 0.58 -8.72
N ARG A 291 4.14 0.80 -10.03
CA ARG A 291 4.23 2.12 -10.65
C ARG A 291 3.24 2.20 -11.79
N ASN A 292 2.24 3.09 -11.66
CA ASN A 292 1.14 3.20 -12.62
C ASN A 292 0.48 1.84 -12.88
N SER A 293 0.45 1.38 -14.13
CA SER A 293 -0.06 0.08 -14.57
C SER A 293 0.90 -1.07 -14.39
N ASP A 294 2.16 -0.83 -14.00
CA ASP A 294 3.22 -1.84 -14.04
C ASP A 294 3.60 -2.30 -12.64
N LEU A 295 3.91 -3.59 -12.53
CA LEU A 295 4.60 -4.17 -11.40
C LEU A 295 6.06 -4.36 -11.77
N LEU A 296 6.91 -3.64 -11.06
CA LEU A 296 8.34 -3.65 -11.23
C LEU A 296 8.98 -4.48 -10.12
N LEU A 297 9.99 -5.27 -10.49
CA LEU A 297 10.79 -6.04 -9.56
C LEU A 297 12.24 -5.58 -9.64
N PHE A 298 12.84 -5.31 -8.49
CA PHE A 298 14.23 -4.88 -8.38
C PHE A 298 15.03 -5.90 -7.58
N ALA A 299 16.20 -6.27 -8.08
CA ALA A 299 17.15 -7.13 -7.37
C ALA A 299 18.50 -6.43 -7.26
N GLY A 300 19.05 -6.36 -6.05
CA GLY A 300 20.38 -5.83 -5.79
C GLY A 300 21.42 -6.95 -5.85
N THR A 301 22.49 -6.78 -6.61
CA THR A 301 23.61 -7.72 -6.65
C THR A 301 24.87 -7.11 -6.05
N THR A 302 25.73 -7.97 -5.51
CA THR A 302 27.03 -7.58 -4.95
C THR A 302 28.17 -7.92 -5.92
N GLY A 303 29.21 -7.08 -5.97
CA GLY A 303 30.40 -7.30 -6.81
C GLY A 303 30.96 -6.00 -7.41
N ALA A 304 32.29 -5.85 -7.42
CA ALA A 304 32.96 -4.62 -7.84
C ALA A 304 32.83 -4.31 -9.35
N SER A 305 32.57 -5.32 -10.19
CA SER A 305 32.44 -5.19 -11.65
C SER A 305 31.08 -5.64 -12.22
N ALA A 306 30.36 -6.51 -11.50
CA ALA A 306 29.06 -7.07 -11.92
C ALA A 306 27.90 -6.77 -10.94
N GLY A 307 28.17 -6.02 -9.86
CA GLY A 307 27.16 -5.59 -8.89
C GLY A 307 26.24 -4.52 -9.48
N GLY A 308 25.03 -4.39 -8.95
CA GLY A 308 24.10 -3.37 -9.41
C GLY A 308 22.69 -3.50 -8.90
N VAL A 309 21.82 -2.65 -9.45
CA VAL A 309 20.36 -2.85 -9.40
C VAL A 309 19.91 -3.38 -10.74
N TRP A 310 19.22 -4.50 -10.70
CA TRP A 310 18.56 -5.11 -11.84
C TRP A 310 17.07 -4.87 -11.73
N LYS A 311 16.44 -4.51 -12.85
CA LYS A 311 15.01 -4.24 -12.98
C LYS A 311 14.38 -5.28 -13.90
N CYS A 312 13.22 -5.79 -13.54
CA CYS A 312 12.36 -6.60 -14.39
C CYS A 312 10.91 -6.09 -14.29
N ILE A 313 10.13 -6.28 -15.35
CA ILE A 313 8.68 -6.12 -15.30
C ILE A 313 8.10 -7.46 -14.86
N GLU A 314 7.51 -7.51 -13.68
CA GLU A 314 6.78 -8.69 -13.20
C GLU A 314 5.54 -8.94 -14.05
N GLY A 315 4.83 -7.86 -14.39
CA GLY A 315 3.57 -7.87 -15.11
C GLY A 315 2.82 -6.54 -14.94
N THR A 316 1.53 -6.55 -15.25
CA THR A 316 0.63 -5.42 -15.00
C THR A 316 0.04 -5.49 -13.59
N ALA A 317 -0.09 -4.34 -12.94
CA ALA A 317 -0.73 -4.23 -11.64
C ALA A 317 -2.21 -4.65 -11.74
N PRO A 318 -2.75 -5.38 -10.75
CA PRO A 318 -4.17 -5.62 -10.68
C PRO A 318 -4.90 -4.27 -10.50
N VAL A 319 -6.04 -4.12 -11.17
CA VAL A 319 -6.85 -2.91 -11.17
C VAL A 319 -8.29 -3.29 -10.89
N ILE A 320 -8.92 -2.60 -9.94
CA ILE A 320 -10.36 -2.69 -9.72
C ILE A 320 -11.02 -1.62 -10.59
N ASN A 321 -11.86 -2.04 -11.53
CA ASN A 321 -12.79 -1.15 -12.21
C ASN A 321 -14.17 -1.32 -11.59
N LEU A 322 -14.81 -0.21 -11.21
CA LEU A 322 -16.13 -0.19 -10.58
C LEU A 322 -17.02 0.81 -11.31
N ASP A 323 -18.04 0.31 -12.01
CA ASP A 323 -19.16 1.14 -12.49
C ASP A 323 -20.05 1.46 -11.29
N LEU A 324 -19.96 2.70 -10.83
CA LEU A 324 -20.78 3.22 -9.74
C LEU A 324 -21.94 4.01 -10.33
N LYS A 325 -23.17 3.67 -9.92
CA LYS A 325 -24.34 4.51 -10.14
C LYS A 325 -24.72 5.28 -8.89
N MET A 326 -24.88 6.58 -9.04
CA MET A 326 -25.35 7.47 -7.98
C MET A 326 -25.99 8.72 -8.56
N THR A 327 -26.79 9.40 -7.73
CA THR A 327 -27.24 10.75 -8.01
C THR A 327 -27.32 11.54 -6.71
N ALA A 328 -26.95 12.82 -6.77
CA ALA A 328 -27.23 13.75 -5.69
C ALA A 328 -28.70 14.18 -5.77
N GLU A 329 -29.33 14.41 -4.62
CA GLU A 329 -30.72 14.82 -4.53
C GLU A 329 -30.95 16.12 -5.29
N GLY A 330 -30.12 17.15 -5.04
CA GLY A 330 -30.26 18.46 -5.68
C GLY A 330 -30.13 18.39 -7.19
N LEU A 331 -29.12 17.69 -7.69
CA LEU A 331 -28.83 17.59 -9.13
C LEU A 331 -29.85 16.76 -9.92
N TYR A 332 -30.67 15.92 -9.28
CA TYR A 332 -31.59 15.03 -9.99
C TYR A 332 -32.85 15.75 -10.49
N ASN A 333 -33.00 15.80 -11.82
CA ASN A 333 -34.17 16.31 -12.52
C ASN A 333 -35.17 15.19 -12.78
N VAL A 334 -36.25 15.16 -11.99
CA VAL A 334 -37.30 14.13 -12.10
C VAL A 334 -38.03 14.19 -13.45
N PRO A 335 -38.46 15.36 -13.97
CA PRO A 335 -39.14 15.43 -15.27
C PRO A 335 -38.34 14.87 -16.44
N SER A 336 -37.06 15.19 -16.56
CA SER A 336 -36.21 14.69 -17.65
C SER A 336 -35.57 13.34 -17.36
N ASN A 337 -35.62 12.87 -16.11
CA ASN A 337 -34.86 11.71 -15.63
C ASN A 337 -33.37 11.83 -16.00
N THR A 338 -32.80 13.00 -15.73
CA THR A 338 -31.38 13.31 -15.96
C THR A 338 -30.79 14.11 -14.81
N LEU A 339 -29.47 14.31 -14.79
CA LEU A 339 -28.83 15.31 -13.93
C LEU A 339 -28.89 16.70 -14.56
N ASN A 340 -29.22 17.75 -13.79
CA ASN A 340 -29.14 19.15 -14.23
C ASN A 340 -27.72 19.53 -14.67
N ARG A 341 -26.71 18.94 -14.03
CA ARG A 341 -25.29 19.12 -14.36
C ARG A 341 -24.52 17.83 -14.13
N LYS A 342 -23.55 17.53 -15.01
CA LYS A 342 -22.55 16.48 -14.75
C LYS A 342 -21.52 17.03 -13.78
N ASP A 343 -21.17 16.26 -12.75
CA ASP A 343 -20.25 16.75 -11.73
C ASP A 343 -19.25 15.69 -11.25
N THR A 344 -18.14 16.17 -10.68
CA THR A 344 -17.04 15.34 -10.20
C THR A 344 -17.34 14.77 -8.83
N VAL A 345 -17.29 13.45 -8.74
CA VAL A 345 -17.45 12.68 -7.51
C VAL A 345 -16.11 12.04 -7.14
N LYS A 346 -15.79 12.03 -5.84
CA LYS A 346 -14.67 11.26 -5.30
C LYS A 346 -15.20 9.97 -4.67
N LEU A 347 -14.66 8.84 -5.10
CA LEU A 347 -14.97 7.54 -4.57
C LEU A 347 -13.77 6.98 -3.82
N TYR A 348 -13.97 6.50 -2.60
CA TYR A 348 -12.92 5.91 -1.77
C TYR A 348 -13.25 4.45 -1.47
N LEU A 349 -12.22 3.59 -1.50
CA LEU A 349 -12.29 2.24 -0.95
C LEU A 349 -11.74 2.24 0.47
N ARG A 350 -12.52 1.73 1.42
CA ARG A 350 -12.08 1.54 2.81
C ARG A 350 -12.15 0.07 3.20
N GLU A 351 -11.25 -0.36 4.09
CA GLU A 351 -11.31 -1.71 4.67
C GLU A 351 -12.72 -2.01 5.22
N SER A 352 -13.13 -3.27 5.19
CA SER A 352 -14.42 -3.73 5.74
C SER A 352 -14.42 -3.94 7.26
N VAL A 353 -13.27 -3.76 7.91
CA VAL A 353 -13.07 -3.95 9.36
C VAL A 353 -12.47 -2.68 10.00
N PRO A 354 -12.76 -2.39 11.29
CA PRO A 354 -12.15 -1.28 12.00
C PRO A 354 -10.62 -1.36 11.97
N PRO A 355 -9.90 -0.24 11.75
CA PRO A 355 -10.40 1.15 11.78
C PRO A 355 -10.81 1.71 10.39
N TYR A 356 -11.24 0.85 9.46
CA TYR A 356 -11.75 1.23 8.14
C TYR A 356 -10.78 2.13 7.36
N ARG A 357 -9.50 1.72 7.32
CA ARG A 357 -8.44 2.53 6.71
C ARG A 357 -8.74 2.73 5.24
N LEU A 358 -8.38 3.91 4.73
CA LEU A 358 -8.41 4.21 3.31
C LEU A 358 -7.44 3.27 2.57
N ARG A 359 -7.93 2.64 1.50
CA ARG A 359 -7.15 1.74 0.65
C ARG A 359 -6.80 2.36 -0.68
N ASP A 360 -7.78 2.97 -1.34
CA ASP A 360 -7.55 3.70 -2.59
C ASP A 360 -8.66 4.72 -2.82
N SER A 361 -8.44 5.61 -3.77
CA SER A 361 -9.43 6.62 -4.17
C SER A 361 -9.40 6.83 -5.68
N SER A 362 -10.54 7.19 -6.24
CA SER A 362 -10.70 7.52 -7.65
C SER A 362 -11.66 8.71 -7.77
N SER A 363 -11.59 9.42 -8.89
CA SER A 363 -12.47 10.55 -9.17
C SER A 363 -13.02 10.43 -10.58
N GLY A 364 -14.28 10.79 -10.76
CA GLY A 364 -14.99 10.62 -12.02
C GLY A 364 -16.19 11.55 -12.10
N VAL A 365 -16.61 11.86 -13.32
CA VAL A 365 -17.77 12.72 -13.59
C VAL A 365 -18.99 11.86 -13.88
N ILE A 366 -20.03 11.93 -13.05
CA ILE A 366 -21.22 11.10 -13.24
C ILE A 366 -21.96 11.51 -14.51
N ASP A 367 -22.30 10.53 -15.36
CA ASP A 367 -23.08 10.81 -16.57
C ASP A 367 -24.53 11.20 -16.23
N SER A 368 -25.03 12.20 -16.94
CA SER A 368 -26.34 12.79 -16.67
C SER A 368 -27.52 11.84 -17.00
N VAL A 369 -27.34 10.86 -17.88
CA VAL A 369 -28.41 9.95 -18.30
C VAL A 369 -28.27 8.57 -17.66
N SER A 370 -27.06 8.00 -17.64
CA SER A 370 -26.85 6.69 -17.02
C SER A 370 -26.73 6.74 -15.50
N PHE A 371 -26.53 7.94 -14.93
CA PHE A 371 -26.19 8.17 -13.52
C PHE A 371 -24.92 7.45 -13.09
N SER A 372 -24.03 7.13 -14.03
CA SER A 372 -22.90 6.23 -13.79
C SER A 372 -21.55 6.78 -14.24
N ASN A 373 -20.48 6.24 -13.64
CA ASN A 373 -19.12 6.36 -14.13
C ASN A 373 -18.32 5.12 -13.68
N VAL A 374 -17.35 4.71 -14.49
CA VAL A 374 -16.37 3.68 -14.15
C VAL A 374 -15.20 4.31 -13.40
N PHE A 375 -15.12 4.02 -12.11
CA PHE A 375 -14.01 4.39 -11.24
C PHE A 375 -12.93 3.31 -11.28
N THR A 376 -11.69 3.74 -11.53
CA THR A 376 -10.53 2.85 -11.58
C THR A 376 -9.69 3.04 -10.32
N PHE A 377 -9.50 1.95 -9.57
CA PHE A 377 -8.62 1.85 -8.41
C PHE A 377 -7.43 0.99 -8.75
N THR A 378 -6.24 1.52 -8.56
CA THR A 378 -5.01 0.85 -8.97
C THR A 378 -4.21 0.37 -7.77
N ASN A 379 -4.38 0.95 -6.58
CA ASN A 379 -3.56 0.67 -5.39
C ASN A 379 -4.17 -0.40 -4.48
N THR A 380 -5.16 -1.14 -4.95
CA THR A 380 -5.92 -2.12 -4.16
C THR A 380 -6.13 -3.40 -4.95
N ILE A 381 -6.26 -4.52 -4.24
CA ILE A 381 -6.47 -5.86 -4.80
C ILE A 381 -7.89 -6.34 -4.53
N SER A 382 -8.29 -7.45 -5.15
CA SER A 382 -9.57 -8.11 -4.86
C SER A 382 -9.80 -8.27 -3.35
N GLY A 383 -11.00 -7.96 -2.89
CA GLY A 383 -11.34 -7.97 -1.47
C GLY A 383 -12.67 -7.30 -1.17
N VAL A 384 -13.08 -7.34 0.10
CA VAL A 384 -14.33 -6.71 0.57
C VAL A 384 -14.03 -5.32 1.12
N TYR A 385 -14.64 -4.30 0.52
CA TYR A 385 -14.42 -2.89 0.86
C TYR A 385 -15.73 -2.15 1.05
N TYR A 386 -15.71 -1.14 1.93
CA TYR A 386 -16.73 -0.10 1.88
C TYR A 386 -16.41 0.89 0.76
N LEU A 387 -17.44 1.24 -0.03
CA LEU A 387 -17.38 2.33 -0.98
C LEU A 387 -17.84 3.59 -0.27
N VAL A 388 -17.04 4.66 -0.30
CA VAL A 388 -17.41 5.94 0.29
C VAL A 388 -17.45 6.99 -0.80
N VAL A 389 -18.65 7.53 -1.02
CA VAL A 389 -18.92 8.59 -1.99
C VAL A 389 -18.79 9.94 -1.30
N LYS A 390 -18.05 10.86 -1.90
CA LYS A 390 -18.04 12.28 -1.55
C LYS A 390 -18.29 13.14 -2.78
N HIS A 391 -19.13 14.13 -2.62
CA HIS A 391 -19.40 15.19 -3.59
C HIS A 391 -19.52 16.51 -2.81
N HIS A 392 -19.23 17.63 -3.47
CA HIS A 392 -18.95 18.91 -2.80
C HIS A 392 -20.15 19.56 -2.09
N ASN A 393 -21.36 19.03 -2.27
CA ASN A 393 -22.61 19.58 -1.75
C ASN A 393 -23.54 18.47 -1.24
N THR A 394 -23.00 17.27 -1.01
CA THR A 394 -23.72 16.15 -0.42
C THR A 394 -23.05 15.68 0.84
N ILE A 395 -23.81 15.01 1.71
CA ILE A 395 -23.20 14.25 2.79
C ILE A 395 -22.30 13.16 2.21
N GLU A 396 -21.30 12.76 3.00
CA GLU A 396 -20.56 11.53 2.73
C GLU A 396 -21.48 10.33 2.90
N THR A 397 -21.48 9.40 1.93
CA THR A 397 -22.32 8.19 1.96
C THR A 397 -21.48 6.93 1.80
N TRP A 398 -21.72 5.95 2.68
CA TRP A 398 -21.07 4.65 2.68
C TRP A 398 -21.96 3.59 2.03
N SER A 399 -21.35 2.63 1.33
CA SER A 399 -22.04 1.43 0.84
C SER A 399 -22.66 0.60 1.97
N LYS A 400 -23.56 -0.31 1.61
CA LYS A 400 -24.29 -1.22 2.49
C LYS A 400 -23.41 -1.87 3.56
N ASN A 401 -24.05 -2.24 4.68
CA ASN A 401 -23.39 -2.97 5.76
C ASN A 401 -22.66 -4.23 5.24
N GLY A 402 -21.42 -4.43 5.71
CA GLY A 402 -20.55 -5.52 5.28
C GLY A 402 -19.71 -5.23 4.02
N GLY A 403 -19.92 -4.09 3.35
CA GLY A 403 -19.15 -3.70 2.17
C GLY A 403 -19.54 -4.46 0.89
N GLU A 404 -18.72 -4.29 -0.15
CA GLU A 404 -18.86 -4.93 -1.45
C GLU A 404 -17.61 -5.72 -1.80
N ASN A 405 -17.77 -6.92 -2.36
CA ASN A 405 -16.66 -7.75 -2.81
C ASN A 405 -16.22 -7.31 -4.21
N LEU A 406 -15.06 -6.67 -4.31
CA LEU A 406 -14.50 -6.17 -5.55
C LEU A 406 -13.41 -7.11 -6.07
N ILE A 407 -13.34 -7.29 -7.38
CA ILE A 407 -12.36 -8.17 -8.04
C ILE A 407 -11.56 -7.47 -9.14
N THR A 408 -10.33 -7.91 -9.37
CA THR A 408 -9.36 -7.28 -10.30
C THR A 408 -9.19 -8.01 -11.64
N ASP A 409 -9.98 -9.06 -11.90
CA ASP A 409 -9.81 -10.00 -13.03
C ASP A 409 -10.23 -9.44 -14.40
N GLY A 410 -9.95 -8.16 -14.68
CA GLY A 410 -10.36 -7.49 -15.92
C GLY A 410 -11.87 -7.29 -16.05
N ILE A 411 -12.62 -7.52 -14.98
CA ILE A 411 -14.07 -7.35 -14.89
C ILE A 411 -14.40 -5.94 -14.38
N ILE A 412 -15.52 -5.40 -14.84
CA ILE A 412 -16.12 -4.18 -14.28
C ILE A 412 -17.07 -4.60 -13.15
N ASN A 413 -16.70 -4.29 -11.92
CA ASN A 413 -17.56 -4.43 -10.74
C ASN A 413 -18.70 -3.42 -10.85
N ASN A 414 -19.86 -3.71 -10.26
CA ASN A 414 -21.03 -2.82 -10.35
C ASN A 414 -21.58 -2.52 -8.95
N TYR A 415 -21.89 -1.26 -8.69
CA TYR A 415 -22.60 -0.85 -7.49
C TYR A 415 -23.57 0.29 -7.78
N ASP A 416 -24.84 0.11 -7.45
CA ASP A 416 -25.91 1.08 -7.71
C ASP A 416 -26.46 1.59 -6.38
N PHE A 417 -26.35 2.89 -6.14
CA PHE A 417 -27.01 3.57 -5.01
C PHE A 417 -28.44 4.00 -5.36
N THR A 418 -28.84 3.93 -6.63
CA THR A 418 -30.09 4.52 -7.13
C THR A 418 -31.27 3.55 -7.16
N ASP A 419 -31.02 2.26 -6.91
CA ASP A 419 -32.00 1.18 -7.03
C ASP A 419 -32.79 0.93 -5.74
N VAL A 420 -32.11 0.80 -4.59
CA VAL A 420 -32.72 0.51 -3.28
C VAL A 420 -32.02 1.26 -2.16
N GLN A 421 -32.79 1.69 -1.16
CA GLN A 421 -32.28 2.47 -0.03
C GLN A 421 -31.18 1.75 0.77
N SER A 422 -31.26 0.43 0.88
CA SER A 422 -30.33 -0.41 1.65
C SER A 422 -28.93 -0.55 1.05
N LYS A 423 -28.69 0.06 -0.11
CA LYS A 423 -27.36 0.22 -0.69
C LYS A 423 -26.54 1.30 0.00
N ALA A 424 -27.13 2.16 0.83
CA ALA A 424 -26.37 2.97 1.76
C ALA A 424 -26.37 2.35 3.15
N TYR A 425 -25.25 2.48 3.85
CA TYR A 425 -25.18 2.17 5.26
C TYR A 425 -26.25 2.95 6.03
N GLY A 426 -26.98 2.26 6.92
CA GLY A 426 -28.08 2.87 7.67
C GLY A 426 -29.29 3.29 6.82
N ASN A 427 -29.42 2.81 5.58
CA ASN A 427 -30.45 3.26 4.62
C ASN A 427 -30.40 4.77 4.37
N ASN A 428 -29.20 5.37 4.39
CA ASN A 428 -29.01 6.81 4.36
C ASN A 428 -29.12 7.43 2.94
N LEU A 429 -30.28 7.24 2.30
CA LEU A 429 -30.64 7.78 0.98
C LEU A 429 -32.09 8.27 0.99
N ILE A 430 -32.41 9.22 0.12
CA ILE A 430 -33.77 9.73 -0.10
C ILE A 430 -34.34 9.26 -1.43
N LEU A 431 -35.61 8.86 -1.45
CA LEU A 431 -36.31 8.58 -2.70
C LEU A 431 -36.82 9.90 -3.30
N LYS A 432 -36.29 10.28 -4.45
CA LYS A 432 -36.79 11.43 -5.25
C LYS A 432 -37.27 10.88 -6.59
N GLY A 433 -38.54 11.06 -6.91
CA GLY A 433 -39.15 10.43 -8.09
C GLY A 433 -39.00 8.90 -8.08
N SER A 434 -38.26 8.35 -9.04
CA SER A 434 -38.00 6.91 -9.20
C SER A 434 -36.61 6.46 -8.73
N LYS A 435 -35.79 7.36 -8.17
CA LYS A 435 -34.39 7.10 -7.86
C LYS A 435 -34.08 7.39 -6.39
N TYR A 436 -33.29 6.51 -5.78
CA TYR A 436 -32.63 6.83 -4.53
C TYR A 436 -31.45 7.77 -4.79
N CYS A 437 -31.40 8.85 -4.03
CA CYS A 437 -30.43 9.92 -4.15
C CYS A 437 -29.66 10.06 -2.84
N ILE A 438 -28.42 10.50 -2.96
CA ILE A 438 -27.63 10.96 -1.81
C ILE A 438 -28.15 12.34 -1.41
N TYR A 439 -28.41 12.54 -0.13
CA TYR A 439 -28.87 13.83 0.41
C TYR A 439 -27.91 14.97 0.07
N SER A 440 -28.46 16.07 -0.43
CA SER A 440 -27.71 17.28 -0.75
C SER A 440 -27.91 18.36 0.33
N GLY A 441 -26.94 19.25 0.49
CA GLY A 441 -27.00 20.37 1.44
C GLY A 441 -25.78 20.50 2.35
N ASP A 442 -24.91 19.49 2.46
CA ASP A 442 -23.69 19.56 3.27
C ASP A 442 -22.58 20.26 2.47
N VAL A 443 -22.57 21.59 2.50
CA VAL A 443 -21.62 22.45 1.75
C VAL A 443 -20.35 22.73 2.55
N THR A 444 -20.42 22.62 3.86
CA THR A 444 -19.30 22.72 4.81
C THR A 444 -18.46 21.44 4.87
N GLN A 445 -19.03 20.30 4.46
CA GLN A 445 -18.42 18.97 4.42
C GLN A 445 -18.06 18.40 5.81
N GLU A 446 -18.86 18.73 6.83
CA GLU A 446 -18.72 18.17 8.17
C GLU A 446 -19.52 16.88 8.40
N GLY A 447 -20.36 16.49 7.44
CA GLY A 447 -21.17 15.27 7.51
C GLY A 447 -22.48 15.45 8.27
N ILE A 448 -22.93 16.68 8.50
CA ILE A 448 -24.24 17.01 9.05
C ILE A 448 -24.79 18.15 8.19
N ILE A 449 -26.07 18.09 7.83
CA ILE A 449 -26.74 19.22 7.16
C ILE A 449 -27.44 20.03 8.25
N ASP A 450 -27.01 21.28 8.46
CA ASP A 450 -27.61 22.14 9.49
C ASP A 450 -27.64 23.64 9.12
N GLY A 451 -27.86 24.50 10.12
CA GLY A 451 -27.95 25.95 9.93
C GLY A 451 -26.65 26.58 9.42
N SER A 452 -25.50 25.93 9.58
CA SER A 452 -24.21 26.36 9.02
C SER A 452 -24.25 26.38 7.50
N ASP A 453 -24.74 25.28 6.92
CA ASP A 453 -24.88 25.10 5.48
C ASP A 453 -25.87 26.11 4.91
N LEU A 454 -27.05 26.19 5.54
CA LEU A 454 -28.09 27.14 5.15
C LEU A 454 -27.59 28.57 5.17
N SER A 455 -26.83 28.96 6.21
CA SER A 455 -26.28 30.32 6.29
C SER A 455 -25.36 30.64 5.12
N LEU A 456 -24.58 29.68 4.62
CA LEU A 456 -23.73 29.89 3.45
C LEU A 456 -24.56 30.05 2.17
N ILE A 457 -25.57 29.20 1.98
CA ILE A 457 -26.45 29.25 0.81
C ILE A 457 -27.27 30.55 0.81
N ASP A 458 -27.85 30.94 1.94
CA ASP A 458 -28.64 32.17 2.07
C ASP A 458 -27.81 33.44 1.81
N ASN A 459 -26.56 33.45 2.30
CA ASN A 459 -25.64 34.54 2.03
C ASN A 459 -25.30 34.64 0.54
N ASP A 460 -25.03 33.51 -0.12
CA ASP A 460 -24.72 33.46 -1.54
C ASP A 460 -25.95 33.81 -2.40
N ALA A 461 -27.14 33.36 -2.02
CA ALA A 461 -28.41 33.72 -2.66
C ALA A 461 -28.68 35.23 -2.55
N SER A 462 -28.47 35.82 -1.37
CA SER A 462 -28.64 37.27 -1.14
C SER A 462 -27.65 38.11 -1.96
N ASN A 463 -26.48 37.54 -2.28
CA ASN A 463 -25.46 38.17 -3.10
C ASN A 463 -25.61 37.85 -4.61
N PHE A 464 -26.64 37.10 -5.01
CA PHE A 464 -26.85 36.63 -6.38
C PHE A 464 -25.62 35.93 -6.96
N VAL A 465 -24.98 35.07 -6.15
CA VAL A 465 -23.82 34.28 -6.59
C VAL A 465 -24.25 33.35 -7.73
N THR A 466 -23.40 33.29 -8.75
CA THR A 466 -23.61 32.45 -9.92
C THR A 466 -22.36 31.66 -10.27
N GLY A 467 -22.52 30.60 -11.04
CA GLY A 467 -21.42 29.75 -11.51
C GLY A 467 -21.28 28.45 -10.73
N TYR A 468 -20.08 27.88 -10.74
CA TYR A 468 -19.79 26.59 -10.12
C TYR A 468 -19.33 26.79 -8.68
N VAL A 469 -20.30 26.81 -7.77
CA VAL A 469 -20.07 26.95 -6.32
C VAL A 469 -20.76 25.81 -5.56
N PRO A 470 -20.23 25.39 -4.38
CA PRO A 470 -20.86 24.32 -3.59
C PRO A 470 -22.29 24.63 -3.15
N THR A 471 -22.62 25.92 -3.00
CA THR A 471 -23.93 26.45 -2.60
C THR A 471 -24.99 26.39 -3.70
N ASP A 472 -24.60 26.11 -4.96
CA ASP A 472 -25.50 25.74 -6.05
C ASP A 472 -25.80 24.23 -5.95
N ILE A 473 -26.83 23.92 -5.17
CA ILE A 473 -27.24 22.57 -4.78
C ILE A 473 -27.94 21.86 -5.95
N ASP A 474 -28.80 22.57 -6.67
CA ASP A 474 -29.57 22.01 -7.78
C ASP A 474 -28.82 21.99 -9.12
N GLY A 475 -27.69 22.70 -9.20
CA GLY A 475 -26.76 22.68 -10.33
C GLY A 475 -27.16 23.56 -11.50
N ASN A 476 -28.04 24.54 -11.29
CA ASN A 476 -28.56 25.43 -12.32
C ASN A 476 -27.67 26.67 -12.59
N TYR A 477 -26.56 26.81 -11.85
CA TYR A 477 -25.60 27.95 -11.86
C TYR A 477 -26.08 29.25 -11.21
N PHE A 478 -27.20 29.24 -10.50
CA PHE A 478 -27.69 30.35 -9.69
C PHE A 478 -27.93 29.83 -8.28
N VAL A 479 -27.36 30.50 -7.28
CA VAL A 479 -27.71 30.21 -5.89
C VAL A 479 -28.98 30.96 -5.55
N ASP A 480 -30.08 30.24 -5.28
CA ASP A 480 -31.36 30.86 -4.95
C ASP A 480 -32.19 30.05 -3.92
N ALA A 481 -33.47 30.40 -3.80
CA ALA A 481 -34.37 29.76 -2.84
C ALA A 481 -34.61 28.26 -3.11
N SER A 482 -34.37 27.76 -4.33
CA SER A 482 -34.45 26.33 -4.64
C SER A 482 -33.36 25.55 -3.91
N ASP A 483 -32.13 26.07 -3.87
CA ASP A 483 -30.99 25.48 -3.18
C ASP A 483 -31.19 25.48 -1.66
N ALA A 484 -31.63 26.62 -1.13
CA ALA A 484 -31.94 26.78 0.28
C ALA A 484 -33.07 25.81 0.70
N SER A 485 -34.09 25.63 -0.13
CA SER A 485 -35.21 24.73 0.19
C SER A 485 -34.78 23.27 0.32
N ILE A 486 -33.85 22.80 -0.52
CA ILE A 486 -33.33 21.42 -0.41
C ILE A 486 -32.59 21.25 0.91
N THR A 487 -31.70 22.20 1.20
CA THR A 487 -30.87 22.16 2.42
C THR A 487 -31.72 22.31 3.68
N ASP A 488 -32.76 23.16 3.67
CA ASP A 488 -33.64 23.40 4.82
C ASP A 488 -34.47 22.17 5.18
N ASN A 489 -35.02 21.49 4.16
CA ASN A 489 -35.74 20.24 4.36
C ASN A 489 -34.84 19.15 5.00
N ASN A 490 -33.59 19.05 4.55
CA ASN A 490 -32.64 18.07 5.06
C ASN A 490 -32.08 18.44 6.44
N ALA A 491 -31.88 19.74 6.72
CA ALA A 491 -31.52 20.23 8.05
C ALA A 491 -32.64 19.95 9.06
N ALA A 492 -33.90 20.22 8.69
CA ALA A 492 -35.07 19.93 9.52
C ALA A 492 -35.26 18.43 9.80
N ALA A 493 -34.79 17.57 8.88
CA ALA A 493 -34.78 16.12 9.04
C ALA A 493 -33.55 15.57 9.79
N PHE A 494 -32.65 16.44 10.27
CA PHE A 494 -31.40 16.08 10.97
C PHE A 494 -30.54 15.10 10.17
N ILE A 495 -30.47 15.31 8.86
CA ILE A 495 -29.69 14.46 7.97
C ILE A 495 -28.20 14.58 8.29
N GLN A 496 -27.55 13.44 8.43
CA GLN A 496 -26.12 13.33 8.72
C GLN A 496 -25.53 12.08 8.07
N THR A 497 -24.22 12.07 7.90
CA THR A 497 -23.48 10.89 7.48
C THR A 497 -23.61 9.77 8.51
N ILE A 498 -23.92 8.56 8.04
CA ILE A 498 -23.91 7.34 8.84
C ILE A 498 -22.75 6.46 8.35
N ARG A 499 -21.90 6.01 9.29
CA ARG A 499 -20.70 5.20 9.03
C ARG A 499 -20.78 3.85 9.77
N PRO A 500 -20.07 2.81 9.30
CA PRO A 500 -19.92 1.52 9.98
C PRO A 500 -19.28 1.56 11.37
#